data_AF-A0A7W2TBJ1-F1
#
_entry.id   AF-A0A7W2TBJ1-F1
#
_cell.length_a   1.000
_cell.length_b   1.000
_cell.length_c   1.000
_cell.angle_alpha   90.00
_cell.angle_beta   90.00
_cell.angle_gamma   90.00
#
_symmetry.space_group_name_H-M   'P 1'
#
loop_
_entity.id
_entity.type
_entity.pdbx_description
1 polymer ?
#
loop_
_entity_poly.entity_id
_entity_poly.type
_entity_poly.pdbx_seq_one_letter_code
_entity_poly.pdbx_strand_id
1 'polypeptide(L)'
;MLVPWQQESETDLTREALIARLGLINIESYLRNSTKISLVTNADDIILAEGEVEYLQDVFGARAKIFPRSGHCGNIDRASFVAYMNSQFQGIQQ
;
A
#
# COMPACT_ATOMS: atom_id res chain seq x y z
N MET A 1 18.73 -6.60 -1.59
CA MET A 1 19.97 -5.93 -2.06
C MET A 1 19.60 -5.18 -3.34
N LEU A 2 19.05 -3.97 -3.23
CA LEU A 2 18.51 -3.21 -4.38
C LEU A 2 19.37 -1.97 -4.67
N VAL A 3 19.67 -1.16 -3.65
CA VAL A 3 20.52 0.03 -3.79
C VAL A 3 21.89 -0.28 -4.42
N PRO A 4 22.66 -1.31 -3.98
CA PRO A 4 23.96 -1.60 -4.61
C PRO A 4 23.85 -2.00 -6.07
N TRP A 5 22.78 -2.70 -6.45
CA TRP A 5 22.55 -3.12 -7.84
C TRP A 5 22.22 -1.92 -8.74
N GLN A 6 21.39 -0.98 -8.28
CA GLN A 6 21.14 0.25 -9.05
C GLN A 6 22.41 1.11 -9.20
N GLN A 7 23.25 1.16 -8.18
CA GLN A 7 24.50 1.94 -8.18
C GLN A 7 25.53 1.43 -9.21
N GLU A 8 25.37 0.22 -9.75
CA GLU A 8 26.17 -0.24 -10.90
C GLU A 8 25.93 0.63 -12.14
N SER A 9 24.73 1.21 -12.27
CA SER A 9 24.34 2.05 -13.41
C SER A 9 24.23 3.55 -13.06
N GLU A 10 23.88 3.87 -11.81
CA GLU A 10 23.70 5.24 -11.31
C GLU A 10 24.51 5.41 -10.01
N THR A 11 25.82 5.71 -10.13
CA THR A 11 26.77 5.66 -8.98
C THR A 11 26.42 6.60 -7.82
N ASP A 12 25.77 7.73 -8.09
CA ASP A 12 25.39 8.72 -7.07
C ASP A 12 24.01 8.45 -6.45
N LEU A 13 23.33 7.37 -6.84
CA LEU A 13 21.99 7.08 -6.35
C LEU A 13 22.00 6.74 -4.86
N THR A 14 21.21 7.48 -4.08
CA THR A 14 21.02 7.23 -2.65
C THR A 14 19.86 6.29 -2.39
N ARG A 15 19.85 5.66 -1.20
CA ARG A 15 18.74 4.83 -0.76
C ARG A 15 17.45 5.63 -0.68
N GLU A 16 17.52 6.86 -0.18
CA GLU A 16 16.39 7.77 0.00
C GLU A 16 15.79 8.18 -1.35
N ALA A 17 16.64 8.47 -2.34
CA ALA A 17 16.20 8.76 -3.70
C ALA A 17 15.50 7.54 -4.32
N LEU A 18 16.01 6.33 -4.08
CA LEU A 18 15.39 5.11 -4.58
C LEU A 18 14.04 4.81 -3.91
N ILE A 19 13.93 5.03 -2.59
CA ILE A 19 12.66 4.94 -1.85
C ILE A 19 11.66 5.95 -2.40
N ALA A 20 12.06 7.21 -2.60
CA ALA A 20 11.19 8.23 -3.16
C ALA A 20 10.72 7.85 -4.58
N ARG A 21 11.62 7.33 -5.42
CA ARG A 21 11.33 6.95 -6.81
C ARG A 21 10.40 5.74 -6.92
N LEU A 22 10.56 4.74 -6.06
CA LEU A 22 9.81 3.48 -6.11
C LEU A 22 8.60 3.44 -5.16
N GLY A 23 8.53 4.38 -4.22
CA GLY A 23 7.45 4.49 -3.25
C GLY A 23 6.15 4.97 -3.88
N LEU A 24 5.04 4.70 -3.18
CA LEU A 24 3.70 5.09 -3.63
C LEU A 24 3.52 6.60 -3.76
N ILE A 25 4.30 7.41 -3.01
CA ILE A 25 4.29 8.88 -3.09
C ILE A 25 4.53 9.36 -4.52
N ASN A 26 5.41 8.70 -5.28
CA ASN A 26 5.72 9.09 -6.65
C ASN A 26 4.54 8.92 -7.62
N ILE A 27 3.57 8.07 -7.27
CA ILE A 27 2.35 7.83 -8.05
C ILE A 27 1.08 8.28 -7.31
N GLU A 28 1.23 9.05 -6.23
CA GLU A 28 0.13 9.45 -5.34
C GLU A 28 -1.03 10.10 -6.11
N SER A 29 -0.70 11.03 -7.01
CA SER A 29 -1.69 11.72 -7.84
C SER A 29 -2.55 10.74 -8.65
N TYR A 30 -1.95 9.67 -9.17
CA TYR A 30 -2.71 8.64 -9.87
C TYR A 30 -3.57 7.81 -8.91
N LEU A 31 -3.03 7.44 -7.74
CA LEU A 31 -3.75 6.66 -6.74
C LEU A 31 -4.97 7.39 -6.16
N ARG A 32 -4.86 8.71 -5.94
CA ARG A 32 -5.96 9.55 -5.45
C ARG A 32 -7.11 9.63 -6.46
N ASN A 33 -6.79 9.76 -7.74
CA ASN A 33 -7.77 9.95 -8.81
C ASN A 33 -8.33 8.63 -9.38
N SER A 34 -7.74 7.49 -9.02
CA SER A 34 -8.16 6.19 -9.54
C SER A 34 -9.34 5.62 -8.75
N THR A 35 -10.43 5.31 -9.45
CA THR A 35 -11.62 4.64 -8.89
C THR A 35 -11.51 3.12 -8.86
N LYS A 36 -10.47 2.56 -9.50
CA LYS A 36 -10.31 1.11 -9.74
C LYS A 36 -9.27 0.43 -8.85
N ILE A 37 -8.68 1.16 -7.91
CA ILE A 37 -7.66 0.64 -7.00
C ILE A 37 -8.19 0.79 -5.58
N SER A 38 -8.13 -0.25 -4.78
CA SER A 38 -8.46 -0.23 -3.36
C SER A 38 -7.22 -0.59 -2.54
N LEU A 39 -7.18 -0.17 -1.28
CA LEU A 39 -6.10 -0.50 -0.35
C LEU A 39 -6.63 -1.42 0.75
N VAL A 40 -5.82 -2.42 1.12
CA VAL A 40 -6.02 -3.20 2.34
C VAL A 40 -4.71 -3.23 3.12
N THR A 41 -4.76 -2.92 4.41
CA THR A 41 -3.63 -3.02 5.33
C THR A 41 -4.14 -3.23 6.77
N ASN A 42 -3.22 -3.33 7.72
CA ASN A 42 -3.51 -3.45 9.14
C ASN A 42 -2.85 -2.30 9.89
N ALA A 43 -3.49 -1.79 10.94
CA ALA A 43 -2.98 -0.66 11.72
C ALA A 43 -1.68 -1.00 12.49
N ASP A 44 -1.41 -2.29 12.71
CA ASP A 44 -0.20 -2.81 13.37
C ASP A 44 0.79 -3.45 12.37
N ASP A 45 0.74 -3.04 11.09
CA ASP A 45 1.65 -3.55 10.06
C ASP A 45 3.11 -3.14 10.35
N ILE A 46 3.95 -4.12 10.66
CA ILE A 46 5.33 -3.94 11.12
C ILE A 46 6.27 -3.34 10.07
N ILE A 47 5.92 -3.43 8.78
CA ILE A 47 6.77 -2.88 7.72
C ILE A 47 6.47 -1.41 7.43
N LEU A 48 5.35 -0.89 7.94
CA LEU A 48 4.96 0.50 7.77
C LEU A 48 5.61 1.36 8.85
N ALA A 49 6.22 2.46 8.44
CA ALA A 49 6.75 3.46 9.35
C ALA A 49 5.63 4.28 9.99
N GLU A 50 5.96 4.97 11.08
CA GLU A 50 5.04 5.90 11.74
C GLU A 50 4.50 6.95 10.75
N GLY A 51 3.17 7.15 10.73
CA GLY A 51 2.51 8.06 9.79
C GLY A 51 2.13 7.46 8.43
N GLU A 52 2.66 6.28 8.06
CA GLU A 52 2.37 5.70 6.75
C GLU A 52 0.95 5.14 6.65
N VAL A 53 0.38 4.63 7.75
CA VAL A 53 -1.02 4.18 7.80
C VAL A 53 -1.97 5.36 7.58
N GLU A 54 -1.70 6.51 8.21
CA GLU A 54 -2.45 7.74 8.05
C GLU A 54 -2.33 8.29 6.63
N TYR A 55 -1.11 8.31 6.07
CA TYR A 55 -0.88 8.67 4.68
C TYR A 55 -1.68 7.80 3.71
N LEU A 56 -1.62 6.48 3.91
CA LEU A 56 -2.36 5.52 3.10
C LEU A 56 -3.89 5.71 3.23
N GLN A 57 -4.39 5.97 4.44
CA GLN A 57 -5.79 6.30 4.67
C GLN A 57 -6.20 7.59 3.94
N ASP A 58 -5.35 8.60 3.92
CA ASP A 58 -5.60 9.86 3.23
C ASP A 58 -5.60 9.71 1.69
N VAL A 59 -4.65 8.97 1.13
CA VAL A 59 -4.54 8.75 -0.32
C VAL A 59 -5.72 7.95 -0.88
N PHE A 60 -6.15 6.91 -0.16
CA PHE A 60 -7.19 6.01 -0.63
C PHE A 60 -8.59 6.37 -0.12
N GLY A 61 -8.70 7.13 0.97
CA GLY A 61 -9.97 7.57 1.55
C GLY A 61 -10.91 6.40 1.83
N ALA A 62 -12.15 6.49 1.36
CA ALA A 62 -13.15 5.43 1.51
C ALA A 62 -12.77 4.09 0.85
N ARG A 63 -11.75 4.05 0.00
CA ARG A 63 -11.24 2.82 -0.65
C ARG A 63 -10.18 2.09 0.20
N ALA A 64 -9.80 2.66 1.35
CA ALA A 64 -8.90 2.01 2.28
C ALA A 64 -9.66 1.13 3.27
N LYS A 65 -9.24 -0.12 3.40
CA LYS A 65 -9.63 -1.01 4.48
C LYS A 65 -8.44 -1.25 5.41
N ILE A 66 -8.53 -0.70 6.60
CA ILE A 66 -7.54 -0.88 7.66
C ILE A 66 -8.14 -1.80 8.72
N PHE A 67 -7.61 -3.02 8.86
CA PHE A 67 -7.97 -3.86 10.00
C PHE A 67 -7.18 -3.42 11.23
N PRO A 68 -7.75 -3.54 12.44
CA PRO A 68 -7.09 -3.02 13.63
C PRO A 68 -5.82 -3.78 14.02
N ARG A 69 -5.70 -5.06 13.64
CA ARG A 69 -4.61 -5.96 14.05
C ARG A 69 -4.33 -7.03 13.01
N SER A 70 -3.17 -7.68 13.17
CA SER A 70 -2.66 -8.92 12.53
C SER A 70 -1.37 -8.72 11.73
N GLY A 71 -0.63 -7.64 11.98
CA GLY A 71 0.67 -7.40 11.36
C GLY A 71 0.55 -7.16 9.85
N HIS A 72 1.54 -7.56 9.05
CA HIS A 72 1.50 -7.30 7.61
C HIS A 72 0.39 -8.08 6.88
N CYS A 73 0.44 -9.41 6.97
CA CYS A 73 -0.47 -10.31 6.25
C CYS A 73 -1.10 -11.38 7.16
N GLY A 74 -1.10 -11.20 8.48
CA GLY A 74 -1.51 -12.23 9.43
C GLY A 74 -3.02 -12.50 9.50
N ASN A 75 -3.84 -11.75 8.75
CA ASN A 75 -5.29 -11.96 8.64
C ASN A 75 -5.74 -12.41 7.25
N ILE A 76 -4.83 -12.75 6.32
CA ILE A 76 -5.17 -13.06 4.93
C ILE A 76 -6.12 -14.27 4.78
N ASP A 77 -6.04 -15.21 5.72
CA ASP A 77 -6.87 -16.43 5.78
C ASP A 77 -8.17 -16.26 6.57
N ARG A 78 -8.38 -15.10 7.21
CA ARG A 78 -9.57 -14.83 8.02
C ARG A 78 -10.78 -14.67 7.12
N ALA A 79 -11.90 -15.26 7.52
CA ALA A 79 -13.17 -15.12 6.81
C ALA A 79 -13.56 -13.65 6.58
N SER A 80 -13.25 -12.75 7.52
CA SER A 80 -13.48 -11.31 7.38
C SER A 80 -12.65 -10.66 6.28
N PHE A 81 -11.38 -11.07 6.12
CA PHE A 81 -10.51 -10.60 5.05
C PHE A 81 -11.01 -11.11 3.70
N VAL A 82 -11.30 -12.41 3.60
CA VAL A 82 -11.83 -13.04 2.38
C VAL A 82 -13.17 -12.41 1.97
N ALA A 83 -14.08 -12.19 2.91
CA ALA A 83 -15.35 -11.53 2.65
C ALA A 83 -15.16 -10.10 2.12
N TYR A 84 -14.24 -9.34 2.71
CA TYR A 84 -13.91 -8.01 2.20
C TYR A 84 -13.34 -8.08 0.79
N MET A 85 -12.36 -8.94 0.53
CA MET A 85 -11.78 -9.09 -0.81
C MET A 85 -12.83 -9.45 -1.85
N ASN A 86 -13.73 -10.39 -1.54
CA ASN A 86 -14.83 -10.73 -2.44
C ASN A 86 -15.74 -9.52 -2.74
N SER A 87 -16.02 -8.67 -1.75
CA SER A 87 -16.83 -7.46 -1.97
C SER A 87 -16.19 -6.44 -2.93
N GLN A 88 -14.87 -6.44 -3.09
CA GLN A 88 -14.17 -5.49 -3.97
C GLN A 88 -14.29 -5.85 -5.45
N PHE A 89 -14.57 -7.12 -5.77
CA PHE A 89 -14.64 -7.63 -7.14
C PHE A 89 -16.06 -7.98 -7.59
N GLN A 90 -17.04 -7.86 -6.70
CA GLN A 90 -18.44 -7.88 -7.07
C GLN A 90 -18.76 -6.52 -7.71
N GLY A 91 -18.63 -6.45 -9.04
CA GLY A 91 -18.96 -5.25 -9.81
C GLY A 91 -20.39 -4.76 -9.54
N ILE A 92 -20.66 -3.50 -9.94
CA ILE A 92 -22.01 -2.92 -9.94
C ILE A 92 -22.95 -3.94 -10.60
N GLN A 93 -23.88 -4.51 -9.83
CA GLN A 93 -25.01 -5.24 -10.41
C GLN A 93 -25.73 -4.25 -11.32
N GLN A 94 -25.65 -4.47 -12.63
CA GLN A 94 -26.54 -3.86 -13.60
C GLN A 94 -27.92 -4.49 -13.47
#